data_AF-A0A378JEF7-F1
#
_entry.id   AF-A0A378JEF7-F1
#
_cell.length_a   1.000
_cell.length_b   1.000
_cell.length_c   1.000
_cell.angle_alpha   90.00
_cell.angle_beta   90.00
_cell.angle_gamma   90.00
#
_symmetry.space_group_name_H-M   'P 1'
#
loop_
_entity.id
_entity.type
_entity.pdbx_description
1 polymer ?
#
loop_
_entity_poly.entity_id
_entity_poly.type
_entity_poly.pdbx_seq_one_letter_code
_entity_poly.pdbx_strand_id
1 'polypeptide(L)'
;MLGFFNQENRWRATMQVANGLVLVLAAYEMINNPETAWENGFEIAMHALNMITFQGNDNALTSIGNAALNFSSLGAIYGWVASGGSSRPVMVNVADALLHLTNAVTSICYRTDTTPKHENTTATHSM
;
A
#
# COMPACT_ATOMS: atom_id res chain seq x y z
N MET A 1 -0.09 0.03 -22.26
CA MET A 1 0.06 0.91 -21.09
C MET A 1 0.97 0.20 -20.09
N LEU A 2 1.81 0.98 -19.39
CA LEU A 2 2.92 0.57 -18.52
C LEU A 2 2.62 -0.69 -17.67
N GLY A 3 3.36 -1.80 -17.91
CA GLY A 3 3.17 -3.09 -17.23
C GLY A 3 3.47 -3.11 -15.71
N PHE A 4 3.81 -1.96 -15.12
CA PHE A 4 3.99 -1.80 -13.67
C PHE A 4 2.66 -1.66 -12.91
N PHE A 5 1.64 -1.09 -13.54
CA PHE A 5 0.34 -0.98 -12.90
C PHE A 5 -0.43 -2.29 -12.99
N ASN A 6 -1.21 -2.60 -11.96
CA ASN A 6 -2.06 -3.77 -11.91
C ASN A 6 -3.03 -3.76 -13.09
N GLN A 7 -2.90 -4.73 -13.99
CA GLN A 7 -3.72 -4.81 -15.20
C GLN A 7 -5.05 -5.53 -14.95
N GLU A 8 -5.14 -6.30 -13.86
CA GLU A 8 -6.28 -7.18 -13.56
C GLU A 8 -7.31 -6.51 -12.65
N ASN A 9 -6.85 -5.63 -11.77
CA ASN A 9 -7.68 -4.97 -10.77
C ASN A 9 -7.49 -3.44 -10.82
N ARG A 10 -8.51 -2.76 -11.37
CA ARG A 10 -8.53 -1.30 -11.50
C ARG A 10 -8.45 -0.58 -10.15
N TRP A 11 -9.01 -1.14 -9.07
CA TRP A 11 -8.91 -0.57 -7.73
C TRP A 11 -7.46 -0.59 -7.23
N ARG A 12 -6.78 -1.75 -7.35
CA ARG A 12 -5.35 -1.86 -7.00
C ARG A 12 -4.49 -0.90 -7.83
N ALA A 13 -4.79 -0.74 -9.13
CA ALA A 13 -4.10 0.23 -9.98
C ALA A 13 -4.32 1.68 -9.50
N THR A 14 -5.55 2.05 -9.12
CA THR A 14 -5.83 3.36 -8.52
C THR A 14 -5.07 3.56 -7.21
N MET A 15 -5.00 2.54 -6.35
CA MET A 15 -4.23 2.60 -5.11
C MET A 15 -2.72 2.74 -5.37
N GLN A 16 -2.17 2.13 -6.43
CA GLN A 16 -0.78 2.38 -6.84
C GLN A 16 -0.54 3.83 -7.25
N VAL A 17 -1.48 4.44 -7.99
CA VAL A 17 -1.38 5.86 -8.36
C VAL A 17 -1.47 6.75 -7.13
N ALA A 18 -2.40 6.48 -6.20
CA ALA A 18 -2.55 7.25 -4.97
C ALA A 18 -1.28 7.20 -4.12
N ASN A 19 -0.74 6.00 -3.86
CA ASN A 19 0.52 5.85 -3.12
C ASN A 19 1.70 6.48 -3.86
N GLY A 20 1.77 6.38 -5.18
CA GLY A 20 2.81 7.03 -5.98
C GLY A 20 2.77 8.56 -5.89
N LEU A 21 1.57 9.16 -5.88
CA LEU A 21 1.42 10.59 -5.70
C LEU A 21 1.92 11.04 -4.32
N VAL A 22 1.49 10.36 -3.25
CA VAL A 22 1.89 10.72 -1.88
C VAL A 22 3.37 10.45 -1.65
N LEU A 23 3.94 9.40 -2.24
CA LEU A 23 5.38 9.14 -2.24
C LEU A 23 6.17 10.31 -2.84
N VAL A 24 5.74 10.84 -4.00
CA VAL A 24 6.40 11.98 -4.63
C VAL A 24 6.28 13.24 -3.77
N LEU A 25 5.12 13.48 -3.14
CA LEU A 25 4.93 14.61 -2.23
C LEU A 25 5.81 14.48 -0.98
N ALA A 26 5.90 13.30 -0.37
CA ALA A 26 6.74 13.05 0.80
C ALA A 26 8.24 13.19 0.45
N ALA A 27 8.66 12.70 -0.73
CA ALA A 27 10.02 12.89 -1.22
C ALA A 27 10.34 14.37 -1.49
N TYR A 28 9.40 15.11 -2.08
CA TYR A 28 9.53 16.54 -2.29
C TYR A 28 9.67 17.30 -0.96
N GLU A 29 8.82 16.99 0.02
CA GLU A 29 8.88 17.61 1.35
C GLU A 29 10.20 17.30 2.06
N MET A 30 10.66 16.04 2.00
CA MET A 30 11.95 15.64 2.58
C MET A 30 13.15 16.37 1.95
N ILE A 31 13.12 16.62 0.64
CA ILE A 31 14.20 17.33 -0.07
C ILE A 31 14.21 18.81 0.32
N ASN A 32 13.04 19.45 0.45
CA ASN A 32 12.95 20.89 0.73
C ASN A 32 12.99 21.23 2.23
N ASN A 33 12.62 20.29 3.10
CA ASN A 33 12.62 20.41 4.55
C ASN A 33 13.32 19.19 5.18
N PRO A 34 14.66 19.14 5.20
CA PRO A 34 15.42 17.98 5.67
C PRO A 34 15.19 17.65 7.16
N GLU A 35 14.71 18.60 7.98
CA GLU A 35 14.30 18.34 9.37
C GLU A 35 13.15 17.32 9.48
N THR A 36 12.37 17.14 8.41
CA THR A 36 11.25 16.20 8.32
C THR A 36 11.68 14.81 7.83
N ALA A 37 12.97 14.57 7.59
CA ALA A 37 13.46 13.35 6.95
C ALA A 37 13.11 12.07 7.70
N TRP A 38 13.03 12.12 9.04
CA TRP A 38 12.65 10.95 9.83
C TRP A 38 11.16 10.62 9.72
N GLU A 39 10.29 11.64 9.77
CA GLU A 39 8.84 11.50 9.60
C GLU A 39 8.49 11.10 8.16
N ASN A 40 9.14 11.71 7.16
CA ASN A 40 8.89 11.45 5.73
C ASN A 40 9.57 10.18 5.21
N GLY A 41 10.72 9.77 5.76
CA GLY A 41 11.47 8.61 5.28
C GLY A 41 10.72 7.30 5.49
N PHE A 42 10.06 7.14 6.64
CA PHE A 42 9.21 5.99 6.92
C PHE A 42 8.00 5.94 5.96
N GLU A 43 7.35 7.08 5.72
CA GLU A 43 6.20 7.13 4.81
C GLU A 43 6.58 6.89 3.35
N ILE A 44 7.74 7.37 2.90
CA ILE A 44 8.28 7.05 1.57
C ILE A 44 8.45 5.52 1.43
N ALA A 45 9.05 4.86 2.42
CA ALA A 45 9.23 3.41 2.38
C ALA A 45 7.88 2.68 2.31
N MET A 46 6.90 3.15 3.08
CA MET A 46 5.58 2.55 3.15
C MET A 46 4.76 2.74 1.87
N HIS A 47 4.73 3.93 1.29
CA HIS A 47 4.05 4.14 0.01
C HIS A 47 4.72 3.38 -1.14
N ALA A 48 6.06 3.29 -1.15
CA ALA A 48 6.77 2.46 -2.12
C ALA A 48 6.38 0.98 -2.00
N LEU A 49 6.35 0.46 -0.76
CA LEU A 49 5.92 -0.92 -0.50
C LEU A 49 4.48 -1.17 -0.95
N ASN A 50 3.56 -0.22 -0.70
CA ASN A 50 2.18 -0.30 -1.15
C ASN A 50 2.08 -0.34 -2.68
N MET A 51 2.88 0.47 -3.40
CA MET A 51 2.93 0.43 -4.87
C MET A 51 3.36 -0.94 -5.41
N ILE A 52 4.36 -1.57 -4.78
CA ILE A 52 4.86 -2.89 -5.15
C ILE A 52 3.83 -3.97 -4.80
N THR A 53 3.26 -3.92 -3.59
CA THR A 53 2.27 -4.91 -3.14
C THR A 53 1.04 -4.91 -4.04
N PHE A 54 0.59 -3.74 -4.49
CA PHE A 54 -0.58 -3.64 -5.35
C PHE A 54 -0.32 -3.95 -6.83
N GLN A 55 0.94 -4.09 -7.26
CA GLN A 55 1.27 -4.47 -8.65
C GLN A 55 0.75 -5.85 -9.04
N GLY A 56 0.69 -6.80 -8.10
CA GLY A 56 0.29 -8.19 -8.38
C GLY A 56 0.92 -9.22 -7.44
N ASN A 57 1.44 -8.80 -6.28
CA ASN A 57 1.99 -9.76 -5.32
C ASN A 57 0.84 -10.39 -4.51
N ASP A 58 0.52 -11.63 -4.87
CA ASP A 58 -0.75 -12.27 -4.49
C ASP A 58 -0.59 -13.38 -3.42
N ASN A 59 0.58 -13.48 -2.78
CA ASN A 59 0.73 -14.41 -1.66
C ASN A 59 0.14 -13.83 -0.36
N ALA A 60 -0.46 -14.72 0.45
CA ALA A 60 -1.11 -14.38 1.71
C ALA A 60 -0.22 -13.59 2.68
N LEU A 61 1.06 -13.96 2.72
CA LEU A 61 2.03 -13.44 3.67
C LEU A 61 2.40 -12.00 3.35
N THR A 62 2.53 -11.65 2.07
CA THR A 62 2.76 -10.27 1.62
C THR A 62 1.51 -9.42 1.86
N SER A 63 0.31 -9.94 1.58
CA SER A 63 -0.94 -9.22 1.87
C SER A 63 -1.10 -8.93 3.37
N ILE A 64 -0.91 -9.93 4.23
CA ILE A 64 -0.99 -9.77 5.70
C ILE A 64 0.13 -8.86 6.20
N GLY A 65 1.36 -9.05 5.72
CA GLY A 65 2.51 -8.22 6.10
C GLY A 65 2.32 -6.76 5.70
N ASN A 66 1.81 -6.49 4.50
CA ASN A 66 1.51 -5.13 4.05
C ASN A 66 0.39 -4.50 4.90
N ALA A 67 -0.66 -5.25 5.23
CA ALA A 67 -1.71 -4.77 6.12
C ALA A 67 -1.16 -4.42 7.51
N ALA A 68 -0.34 -5.30 8.10
CA ALA A 68 0.29 -5.07 9.38
C ALA A 68 1.18 -3.82 9.37
N LEU A 69 1.98 -3.63 8.32
CA LEU A 69 2.84 -2.45 8.19
C LEU A 69 2.03 -1.15 8.03
N ASN A 70 0.92 -1.16 7.30
CA ASN A 70 0.03 0.02 7.23
C ASN A 70 -0.65 0.32 8.57
N PHE A 71 -1.00 -0.69 9.38
CA PHE A 71 -1.45 -0.46 10.76
C PHE A 71 -0.33 0.09 11.65
N SER A 72 0.92 -0.34 11.45
CA SER A 72 2.07 0.27 12.12
C SER A 72 2.24 1.74 11.74
N SER A 73 2.04 2.12 10.46
CA SER A 73 2.02 3.53 10.03
C SER A 73 0.95 4.34 10.73
N LEU A 74 -0.27 3.80 10.85
CA LEU A 74 -1.33 4.44 11.63
C LEU A 74 -0.92 4.71 13.08
N GLY A 75 -0.27 3.73 13.72
CA GLY A 75 0.27 3.88 15.06
C GLY A 75 1.38 4.94 15.15
N ALA A 76 2.27 4.99 14.16
CA ALA A 76 3.32 5.99 14.07
C ALA A 76 2.74 7.40 13.91
N ILE A 77 1.83 7.62 12.96
CA ILE A 77 1.14 8.91 12.74
C ILE A 77 0.44 9.35 14.02
N TYR A 78 -0.30 8.45 14.67
CA TYR A 78 -0.94 8.76 15.95
C TYR A 78 0.10 9.18 17.01
N GLY A 79 1.22 8.45 17.13
CA GLY A 79 2.31 8.78 18.05
C GLY A 79 2.93 10.16 17.78
N TRP A 80 3.22 10.50 16.53
CA TRP A 80 3.74 11.80 16.13
C TRP A 80 2.78 12.94 16.44
N VAL A 81 1.49 12.76 16.13
CA VAL A 81 0.46 13.77 16.40
C VAL A 81 0.22 13.94 17.90
N ALA A 82 0.04 12.84 18.63
CA ALA A 82 -0.27 12.88 20.07
C ALA A 82 0.89 13.44 20.91
N SER A 83 2.13 13.23 20.49
CA SER A 83 3.32 13.80 21.14
C SER A 83 3.60 15.26 20.77
N GLY A 84 2.89 15.82 19.77
CA GLY A 84 3.19 17.13 19.20
C GLY A 84 4.51 17.17 18.41
N GLY A 85 5.11 16.00 18.13
CA GLY A 85 6.36 15.87 17.39
C GLY A 85 6.19 15.88 15.87
N SER A 86 4.96 15.86 15.36
CA SER A 86 4.70 15.98 13.92
C SER A 86 4.98 17.41 13.44
N SER A 87 5.80 17.51 12.41
CA SER A 87 6.10 18.75 11.70
C SER A 87 5.04 19.10 10.64
N ARG A 88 4.15 18.14 10.34
CA ARG A 88 3.14 18.23 9.29
C ARG A 88 1.83 18.86 9.81
N PRO A 89 1.07 19.56 8.95
CA PRO A 89 -0.27 20.00 9.29
C PRO A 89 -1.18 18.82 9.66
N VAL A 90 -2.07 19.00 10.65
CA VAL A 90 -3.00 17.95 11.12
C VAL A 90 -3.79 17.32 9.97
N MET A 91 -4.23 18.13 9.00
CA MET A 91 -5.01 17.63 7.86
C MET A 91 -4.19 16.69 6.95
N VAL A 92 -2.87 16.91 6.84
CA VAL A 92 -1.97 16.00 6.10
C VAL A 92 -1.88 14.66 6.83
N ASN A 93 -1.71 14.68 8.15
CA ASN A 93 -1.67 13.46 8.97
C ASN A 93 -2.98 12.67 8.92
N VAL A 94 -4.13 13.35 8.90
CA VAL A 94 -5.44 12.69 8.75
C VAL A 94 -5.58 12.05 7.37
N ALA A 95 -5.20 12.76 6.30
CA ALA A 95 -5.25 12.21 4.95
C ALA A 95 -4.33 11.00 4.80
N ASP A 96 -3.12 11.07 5.37
CA ASP A 96 -2.14 9.99 5.33
C ASP A 96 -2.63 8.76 6.11
N ALA A 97 -3.17 8.98 7.31
CA ALA A 97 -3.80 7.92 8.10
C ALA A 97 -4.94 7.23 7.34
N LEU A 98 -5.82 8.00 6.68
CA LEU A 98 -6.90 7.43 5.86
C LEU A 98 -6.36 6.60 4.69
N LEU A 99 -5.27 7.04 4.06
CA LEU A 99 -4.63 6.29 2.99
C LEU A 99 -4.04 4.98 3.51
N HIS A 100 -3.34 4.98 4.65
CA HIS A 100 -2.83 3.76 5.27
C HIS A 100 -3.93 2.79 5.69
N LEU A 101 -5.03 3.29 6.26
CA LEU A 101 -6.19 2.46 6.56
C LEU A 101 -6.75 1.82 5.28
N THR A 102 -6.89 2.61 4.22
CA THR A 102 -7.39 2.13 2.92
C THR A 102 -6.44 1.11 2.30
N ASN A 103 -5.13 1.31 2.43
CA ASN A 103 -4.10 0.36 2.00
C ASN A 103 -4.22 -0.96 2.77
N ALA A 104 -4.37 -0.92 4.09
CA ALA A 104 -4.54 -2.10 4.93
C ALA A 104 -5.80 -2.90 4.55
N VAL A 105 -6.94 -2.21 4.41
CA VAL A 105 -8.20 -2.82 3.96
C VAL A 105 -8.05 -3.39 2.55
N THR A 106 -7.39 -2.67 1.65
CA THR A 106 -7.17 -3.14 0.27
C THR A 106 -6.34 -4.42 0.25
N SER A 107 -5.28 -4.48 1.06
CA SER A 107 -4.45 -5.69 1.20
C SER A 107 -5.25 -6.90 1.70
N ILE A 108 -6.20 -6.70 2.62
CA ILE A 108 -7.01 -7.78 3.20
C ILE A 108 -8.13 -8.21 2.22
N CYS A 109 -8.87 -7.25 1.66
CA CYS A 109 -10.10 -7.50 0.93
C CYS A 109 -9.92 -7.79 -0.56
N TYR A 110 -8.84 -7.32 -1.18
CA TYR A 110 -8.59 -7.51 -2.62
C TYR A 110 -7.46 -8.49 -2.90
N ARG A 111 -7.35 -9.51 -2.06
CA ARG A 111 -6.48 -10.65 -2.30
C ARG A 111 -6.98 -11.37 -3.55
N THR A 112 -6.14 -11.48 -4.57
CA THR A 112 -6.46 -12.32 -5.73
C THR A 112 -6.47 -13.76 -5.23
N ASP A 113 -7.63 -14.41 -5.26
CA ASP A 113 -7.70 -15.83 -4.94
C ASP A 113 -6.82 -16.59 -5.91
N THR A 114 -5.72 -17.18 -5.43
CA THR A 114 -5.14 -18.37 -6.05
C THR A 114 -6.10 -19.53 -5.83
N THR A 115 -7.31 -19.46 -6.39
CA THR A 115 -8.09 -20.67 -6.56
C THR A 115 -7.30 -21.48 -7.57
N PRO A 116 -6.80 -22.68 -7.24
CA PRO A 116 -6.25 -23.55 -8.26
C PRO A 116 -7.39 -23.74 -9.25
N LYS A 117 -7.18 -23.26 -10.49
CA LYS A 117 -8.07 -23.57 -11.59
C LYS A 117 -8.01 -25.09 -11.68
N HIS A 118 -8.98 -25.77 -11.09
CA HIS A 118 -9.19 -27.19 -11.34
C HIS A 118 -9.57 -27.24 -12.81
N GLU A 119 -8.54 -27.36 -13.64
CA GLU A 119 -8.67 -27.80 -15.01
C GLU A 119 -9.34 -29.17 -14.89
N ASN A 120 -10.65 -29.20 -15.17
CA ASN A 120 -11.36 -30.44 -15.39
C ASN A 120 -10.75 -31.07 -16.65
N THR A 121 -9.62 -31.75 -16.49
CA THR A 121 -9.19 -32.77 -17.43
C THR A 121 -10.11 -33.96 -17.17
N THR A 122 -11.33 -33.85 -17.69
CA THR A 122 -12.13 -35.03 -17.99
C THR A 122 -11.36 -35.77 -19.10
N ALA A 123 -10.40 -36.60 -18.69
CA ALA A 123 -9.87 -37.63 -19.55
C ALA A 123 -11.04 -38.56 -19.86
N THR A 124 -11.63 -38.36 -21.03
CA THR A 124 -12.62 -39.25 -21.63
C THR A 124 -11.98 -40.63 -21.73
N HIS A 125 -12.32 -41.49 -20.77
CA HIS A 125 -12.08 -42.91 -20.84
C HIS A 125 -13.34 -43.52 -21.47
N SER A 126 -13.30 -43.83 -22.77
CA SER A 126 -14.22 -44.81 -23.37
C SER A 126 -13.75 -45.22 -24.76
N MET A 127 -13.22 -46.46 -24.80
CA MET A 127 -13.20 -47.47 -25.85
C MET A 127 -12.55 -47.15 -27.20
#